data_AF-A0A932W4F3-F1
#
_entry.id   AF-A0A932W4F3-F1
#
_cell.length_a   1.000
_cell.length_b   1.000
_cell.length_c   1.000
_cell.angle_alpha   90.00
_cell.angle_beta   90.00
_cell.angle_gamma   90.00
#
_symmetry.space_group_name_H-M   'P 1'
#
loop_
_entity.id
_entity.type
_entity.pdbx_description
1 polymer ?
#
loop_
_entity_poly.entity_id
_entity_poly.type
_entity_poly.pdbx_seq_one_letter_code
_entity_poly.pdbx_strand_id
1 'polypeptide(L)'
;MSMNRTLSLAAALGLWAGLCFAAALYGTWQGFGGRRFAVALAVSSVLLAGQLLFAVGGVPERMARWFSNGRFAAALPFSMIGLCLVYALGTENFTWPHMGLGAAYVLAPGALLWQARERRRPFGAWEDWVAILLLWLPVEFHLLRDLWPYPNPRGTGAMTALFTVNVVIVLFLVARRLDGVGYTIAWGRGWGWAVGVSFVVFAAVAIPLGQAIGFLRFDPSIARLNLLPLSALSIFLFNAWPEELFFRGLMQNLLSRTVQNDDAGWVLTSVIFGLAHINNGVFPNWRYVLLATLAGLAYGRAWRKTGSIFASALVHTLVNTTWHLLFRTL
;
A
#
# COMPACT_ATOMS: atom_id res chain seq x y z
N MET A 1 23.97 13.62 -9.63
CA MET A 1 22.85 12.70 -9.36
C MET A 1 22.47 12.04 -10.68
N SER A 2 22.54 10.71 -10.81
CA SER A 2 21.99 10.08 -12.02
C SER A 2 20.48 10.32 -12.04
N MET A 3 19.95 10.90 -13.10
CA MET A 3 18.50 11.07 -13.25
C MET A 3 17.83 9.70 -13.20
N ASN A 4 17.11 9.42 -12.12
CA ASN A 4 16.25 8.25 -12.06
C ASN A 4 15.21 8.39 -13.17
N ARG A 5 15.04 7.33 -13.97
CA ARG A 5 13.95 7.24 -14.94
C ARG A 5 12.68 6.90 -14.17
N THR A 6 11.56 7.46 -14.60
CA THR A 6 10.24 7.18 -14.01
C THR A 6 9.33 6.58 -15.06
N LEU A 7 8.33 5.84 -14.60
CA LEU A 7 7.26 5.31 -15.45
C LEU A 7 6.62 6.47 -16.22
N SER A 8 6.51 6.34 -17.54
CA SER A 8 5.84 7.33 -18.36
C SER A 8 4.33 7.22 -18.22
N LEU A 9 3.60 8.31 -18.50
CA LEU A 9 2.14 8.30 -18.46
C LEU A 9 1.55 7.26 -19.42
N ALA A 10 2.09 7.15 -20.63
CA ALA A 10 1.64 6.17 -21.62
C ALA A 10 1.86 4.73 -21.13
N ALA A 11 3.00 4.43 -20.51
CA ALA A 11 3.28 3.12 -19.93
C ALA A 11 2.35 2.81 -18.74
N ALA A 12 2.06 3.79 -17.89
CA ALA A 12 1.12 3.63 -16.79
C ALA A 12 -0.31 3.35 -17.29
N LEU A 13 -0.77 4.07 -18.32
CA LEU A 13 -2.07 3.83 -18.95
C LEU A 13 -2.14 2.46 -19.63
N GLY A 14 -1.06 2.04 -20.31
CA GLY A 14 -0.96 0.72 -20.92
C GLY A 14 -1.01 -0.41 -19.88
N LEU A 15 -0.25 -0.28 -18.79
CA LEU A 15 -0.27 -1.23 -17.68
C LEU A 15 -1.65 -1.29 -17.02
N TRP A 16 -2.26 -0.13 -16.76
CA TRP A 16 -3.61 -0.04 -16.22
C TRP A 16 -4.63 -0.75 -17.12
N ALA A 17 -4.64 -0.43 -18.41
CA ALA A 17 -5.57 -1.04 -19.38
C ALA A 17 -5.37 -2.56 -19.47
N GLY A 18 -4.13 -3.02 -19.49
CA GLY A 18 -3.79 -4.45 -19.52
C GLY A 18 -4.27 -5.19 -18.27
N LEU A 19 -4.06 -4.62 -17.08
CA LEU A 19 -4.53 -5.20 -15.81
C LEU A 19 -6.05 -5.24 -15.72
N CYS A 20 -6.73 -4.15 -16.11
CA CYS A 20 -8.19 -4.10 -16.14
C CYS A 20 -8.78 -5.11 -17.13
N PHE A 21 -8.18 -5.24 -18.31
CA PHE A 21 -8.60 -6.21 -19.32
C PHE A 21 -8.39 -7.65 -18.83
N ALA A 22 -7.23 -7.96 -18.24
CA ALA A 22 -6.95 -9.27 -17.66
C ALA A 22 -7.92 -9.60 -16.52
N ALA A 23 -8.21 -8.64 -15.63
CA ALA A 23 -9.19 -8.81 -14.55
C ALA A 23 -10.61 -9.04 -15.09
N ALA A 24 -11.01 -8.32 -16.15
CA ALA A 24 -12.29 -8.51 -16.82
C ALA A 24 -12.41 -9.92 -17.41
N LEU A 25 -11.42 -10.34 -18.22
CA LEU A 25 -11.39 -11.65 -18.85
C LEU A 25 -11.38 -12.77 -17.81
N TYR A 26 -10.50 -12.67 -16.81
CA TYR A 26 -10.40 -13.68 -15.76
C TYR A 26 -11.68 -13.75 -14.93
N GLY A 27 -12.26 -12.61 -14.56
CA GLY A 27 -13.50 -12.56 -13.82
C GLY A 27 -14.67 -13.21 -14.59
N THR A 28 -14.80 -12.90 -15.88
CA THR A 28 -15.79 -13.55 -16.75
C THR A 28 -15.54 -15.04 -16.91
N TRP A 29 -14.28 -15.46 -17.05
CA TRP A 29 -13.91 -16.87 -17.11
C TRP A 29 -14.25 -17.64 -15.82
N GLN A 30 -14.17 -16.97 -14.67
CA GLN A 30 -14.61 -17.50 -13.37
C GLN A 30 -16.13 -17.45 -13.17
N GLY A 31 -16.91 -17.00 -14.16
CA GLY A 31 -18.36 -16.94 -14.13
C GLY A 31 -18.94 -15.67 -13.52
N PHE A 32 -18.13 -14.63 -13.23
CA PHE A 32 -18.65 -13.34 -12.80
C PHE A 32 -19.23 -12.56 -13.99
N GLY A 33 -20.38 -11.93 -13.79
CA GLY A 33 -21.08 -11.18 -14.83
C GLY A 33 -22.18 -10.27 -14.28
N GLY A 34 -22.87 -9.58 -15.19
CA GLY A 34 -23.98 -8.68 -14.86
C GLY A 34 -23.55 -7.37 -14.21
N ARG A 35 -24.55 -6.62 -13.72
CA ARG A 35 -24.37 -5.26 -13.19
C ARG A 35 -23.38 -5.19 -12.02
N ARG A 36 -23.50 -6.10 -11.04
CA ARG A 36 -22.67 -6.10 -9.82
C ARG A 36 -21.18 -6.27 -10.16
N PHE A 37 -20.86 -7.20 -11.07
CA PHE A 37 -19.50 -7.39 -11.55
C PHE A 37 -18.98 -6.18 -12.32
N ALA A 38 -19.76 -5.65 -13.26
CA ALA A 38 -19.36 -4.48 -14.06
C ALA A 38 -19.07 -3.25 -13.18
N VAL A 39 -19.90 -2.98 -12.18
CA VAL A 39 -19.67 -1.87 -11.24
C VAL A 39 -18.46 -2.12 -10.35
N ALA A 40 -18.31 -3.32 -9.78
CA ALA A 40 -17.15 -3.65 -8.96
C ALA A 40 -15.84 -3.51 -9.76
N LEU A 41 -15.80 -4.02 -10.99
CA LEU A 41 -14.67 -3.90 -11.89
C LEU A 41 -14.40 -2.44 -12.25
N ALA A 42 -15.43 -1.64 -12.56
CA ALA A 42 -15.27 -0.22 -12.89
C ALA A 42 -14.68 0.57 -11.71
N VAL A 43 -15.20 0.40 -10.50
CA VAL A 43 -14.68 1.06 -9.30
C VAL A 43 -13.24 0.62 -9.01
N SER A 44 -12.96 -0.68 -9.08
CA SER A 44 -11.60 -1.22 -8.94
C SER A 44 -10.64 -0.63 -9.97
N SER A 45 -11.11 -0.47 -11.22
CA SER A 45 -10.33 0.10 -12.32
C SER A 45 -9.99 1.57 -12.08
N VAL A 46 -10.93 2.37 -11.55
CA VAL A 46 -10.67 3.77 -11.20
C VAL A 46 -9.67 3.88 -10.04
N LEU A 47 -9.81 3.05 -9.01
CA LEU A 47 -8.87 3.04 -7.89
C LEU A 47 -7.48 2.57 -8.33
N LEU A 48 -7.39 1.55 -9.19
CA LEU A 48 -6.13 1.09 -9.77
C LEU A 48 -5.48 2.17 -10.65
N ALA A 49 -6.28 2.91 -11.41
CA ALA A 49 -5.79 4.07 -12.17
C ALA A 49 -5.16 5.10 -11.24
N GLY A 50 -5.83 5.46 -10.14
CA GLY A 50 -5.27 6.38 -9.16
C GLY A 50 -3.95 5.87 -8.56
N GLN A 51 -3.88 4.59 -8.20
CA GLN A 51 -2.65 3.97 -7.69
C GLN A 51 -1.50 4.05 -8.71
N LEU A 52 -1.73 3.73 -9.99
CA LEU A 52 -0.67 3.70 -11.01
C LEU A 52 -0.31 5.09 -11.56
N LEU A 53 -1.30 5.94 -11.83
CA LEU A 53 -1.09 7.25 -12.44
C LEU A 53 -0.39 8.22 -11.48
N PHE A 54 -0.68 8.16 -10.18
CA PHE A 54 0.07 8.95 -9.20
C PHE A 54 1.52 8.45 -9.01
N ALA A 55 1.82 7.22 -9.41
CA ALA A 55 3.19 6.70 -9.37
C ALA A 55 4.05 7.16 -10.58
N VAL A 56 3.46 7.88 -11.54
CA VAL A 56 4.18 8.55 -12.65
C VAL A 56 4.86 9.81 -12.11
N GLY A 57 6.14 9.98 -12.45
CA GLY A 57 6.92 11.14 -12.00
C GLY A 57 6.25 12.48 -12.35
N GLY A 58 6.15 13.38 -11.37
CA GLY A 58 5.60 14.71 -11.57
C GLY A 58 4.06 14.80 -11.61
N VAL A 59 3.33 13.68 -11.53
CA VAL A 59 1.85 13.68 -11.49
C VAL A 59 1.33 14.18 -10.14
N PRO A 60 1.79 13.66 -8.98
CA PRO A 60 1.34 14.16 -7.67
C PRO A 60 1.55 15.67 -7.51
N GLU A 61 2.69 16.21 -7.95
CA GLU A 61 3.02 17.63 -7.85
C GLU A 61 2.17 18.50 -8.79
N ARG A 62 1.82 17.98 -9.98
CA ARG A 62 0.88 18.63 -10.89
C ARG A 62 -0.53 18.66 -10.31
N MET A 63 -0.99 17.54 -9.76
CA MET A 63 -2.29 17.46 -9.09
C MET A 63 -2.33 18.38 -7.86
N ALA A 64 -1.34 18.33 -6.98
CA ALA A 64 -1.24 19.20 -5.82
C ALA A 64 -1.29 20.70 -6.19
N ARG A 65 -0.72 21.10 -7.33
CA ARG A 65 -0.82 22.46 -7.88
C ARG A 65 -2.20 22.78 -8.44
N TRP A 66 -2.82 21.90 -9.21
CA TRP A 66 -4.20 22.12 -9.68
C TRP A 66 -5.20 22.22 -8.54
N PHE A 67 -5.04 21.39 -7.52
CA PHE A 67 -5.86 21.38 -6.32
C PHE A 67 -5.38 22.38 -5.25
N SER A 68 -4.45 23.30 -5.56
CA SER A 68 -4.02 24.35 -4.62
C SER A 68 -5.02 25.48 -4.47
N ASN A 69 -5.86 25.69 -5.49
CA ASN A 69 -6.69 26.88 -5.63
C ASN A 69 -8.15 26.56 -5.26
N GLY A 70 -8.52 26.78 -3.99
CA GLY A 70 -9.92 26.86 -3.55
C GLY A 70 -10.71 25.53 -3.54
N ARG A 71 -12.01 25.64 -3.88
CA ARG A 71 -13.09 24.63 -3.71
C ARG A 71 -12.77 23.22 -4.24
N PHE A 72 -11.85 23.09 -5.20
CA PHE A 72 -11.48 21.80 -5.79
C PHE A 72 -10.68 20.91 -4.83
N ALA A 73 -9.94 21.49 -3.89
CA ALA A 73 -9.16 20.71 -2.92
C ALA A 73 -10.05 19.86 -2.01
N ALA A 74 -11.27 20.33 -1.72
CA ALA A 74 -12.27 19.57 -0.98
C ALA A 74 -12.92 18.47 -1.82
N ALA A 75 -12.98 18.61 -3.15
CA ALA A 75 -13.68 17.68 -4.04
C ALA A 75 -13.03 16.28 -4.12
N LEU A 76 -11.70 16.19 -3.93
CA LEU A 76 -10.98 14.92 -4.02
C LEU A 76 -11.39 13.92 -2.90
N PRO A 77 -11.40 14.27 -1.61
CA PRO A 77 -11.98 13.43 -0.56
C PRO A 77 -13.42 13.00 -0.88
N PHE A 78 -14.29 13.92 -1.34
CA PHE A 78 -15.67 13.57 -1.70
C PHE A 78 -15.76 12.60 -2.88
N SER A 79 -14.81 12.63 -3.83
CA SER A 79 -14.77 11.66 -4.91
C SER A 79 -14.53 10.23 -4.41
N MET A 80 -13.74 10.06 -3.35
CA MET A 80 -13.52 8.73 -2.73
C MET A 80 -14.79 8.19 -2.09
N ILE A 81 -15.55 9.05 -1.41
CA ILE A 81 -16.87 8.69 -0.85
C ILE A 81 -17.85 8.37 -1.98
N GLY A 82 -17.82 9.14 -3.08
CA GLY A 82 -18.60 8.88 -4.28
C GLY A 82 -18.33 7.50 -4.89
N LEU A 83 -17.06 7.06 -4.93
CA LEU A 83 -16.71 5.72 -5.39
C LEU A 83 -17.26 4.62 -4.46
N CYS A 84 -17.21 4.79 -3.14
CA CYS A 84 -17.85 3.88 -2.20
C CYS A 84 -19.37 3.81 -2.43
N LEU A 85 -20.02 4.95 -2.67
CA LEU A 85 -21.45 5.01 -2.93
C LEU A 85 -21.83 4.31 -4.25
N VAL A 86 -21.09 4.57 -5.33
CA VAL A 86 -21.28 3.91 -6.64
C VAL A 86 -21.12 2.40 -6.49
N TYR A 87 -20.09 1.94 -5.78
CA TYR A 87 -19.88 0.52 -5.50
C TYR A 87 -21.05 -0.08 -4.70
N ALA A 88 -21.42 0.56 -3.59
CA ALA A 88 -22.44 0.04 -2.68
C ALA A 88 -23.82 -0.03 -3.34
N LEU A 89 -24.22 1.00 -4.10
CA LEU A 89 -25.49 1.01 -4.84
C LEU A 89 -25.46 0.01 -6.00
N GLY A 90 -24.39 -0.01 -6.79
CA GLY A 90 -24.32 -0.86 -7.98
C GLY A 90 -24.09 -2.35 -7.70
N THR A 91 -23.54 -2.69 -6.52
CA THR A 91 -23.45 -4.06 -6.02
C THR A 91 -24.63 -4.48 -5.14
N GLU A 92 -25.57 -3.56 -4.88
CA GLU A 92 -26.77 -3.77 -4.03
C GLU A 92 -26.45 -4.07 -2.56
N ASN A 93 -25.37 -3.47 -2.03
CA ASN A 93 -24.92 -3.64 -0.64
C ASN A 93 -24.93 -2.31 0.15
N PHE A 94 -25.74 -1.35 -0.29
CA PHE A 94 -25.83 -0.07 0.39
C PHE A 94 -26.45 -0.21 1.79
N THR A 95 -25.75 0.33 2.79
CA THR A 95 -26.32 0.59 4.11
C THR A 95 -25.78 1.92 4.65
N TRP A 96 -26.56 2.59 5.50
CA TRP A 96 -26.13 3.82 6.16
C TRP A 96 -24.88 3.66 7.03
N PRO A 97 -24.73 2.61 7.86
CA PRO A 97 -23.51 2.41 8.66
C PRO A 97 -22.24 2.31 7.80
N HIS A 98 -22.26 1.52 6.73
CA HIS A 98 -21.11 1.38 5.82
C HIS A 98 -20.74 2.72 5.16
N MET A 99 -21.73 3.50 4.72
CA MET A 99 -21.45 4.81 4.13
C MET A 99 -20.93 5.81 5.17
N GLY A 100 -21.48 5.79 6.38
CA GLY A 100 -20.97 6.59 7.50
C GLY A 100 -19.52 6.25 7.83
N LEU A 101 -19.17 4.95 7.87
CA LEU A 101 -17.81 4.49 8.09
C LEU A 101 -16.86 4.94 6.95
N GLY A 102 -17.25 4.73 5.70
CA GLY A 102 -16.46 5.17 4.53
C GLY A 102 -16.25 6.69 4.52
N ALA A 103 -17.29 7.47 4.84
CA ALA A 103 -17.18 8.93 4.97
C ALA A 103 -16.27 9.34 6.13
N ALA A 104 -16.41 8.73 7.31
CA ALA A 104 -15.56 9.02 8.46
C ALA A 104 -14.09 8.69 8.18
N TYR A 105 -13.82 7.57 7.53
CA TYR A 105 -12.47 7.13 7.14
C TYR A 105 -11.76 8.12 6.21
N VAL A 106 -12.50 8.84 5.38
CA VAL A 106 -11.96 9.85 4.46
C VAL A 106 -11.90 11.24 5.11
N LEU A 107 -13.00 11.67 5.73
CA LEU A 107 -13.17 13.06 6.18
C LEU A 107 -12.45 13.35 7.50
N ALA A 108 -12.37 12.41 8.43
CA ALA A 108 -11.71 12.64 9.71
C ALA A 108 -10.19 12.91 9.56
N PRO A 109 -9.39 12.03 8.91
CA PRO A 109 -7.99 12.36 8.63
C PRO A 109 -7.86 13.54 7.65
N GLY A 110 -8.80 13.70 6.71
CA GLY A 110 -8.79 14.83 5.78
C GLY A 110 -8.92 16.19 6.47
N ALA A 111 -9.80 16.32 7.45
CA ALA A 111 -9.98 17.55 8.23
C ALA A 111 -8.73 17.90 9.05
N LEU A 112 -8.09 16.90 9.67
CA LEU A 112 -6.84 17.09 10.42
C LEU A 112 -5.71 17.57 9.52
N LEU A 113 -5.50 16.92 8.38
CA LEU A 113 -4.42 17.25 7.45
C LEU A 113 -4.65 18.58 6.74
N TRP A 114 -5.91 18.90 6.43
CA TRP A 114 -6.30 20.23 5.95
C TRP A 114 -5.93 21.30 6.96
N GLN A 115 -6.34 21.11 8.22
CA GLN A 115 -6.05 22.05 9.30
C GLN A 115 -4.55 22.21 9.53
N ALA A 116 -3.78 21.11 9.52
CA ALA A 116 -2.33 21.13 9.64
C ALA A 116 -1.67 21.94 8.52
N ARG A 117 -2.17 21.80 7.29
CA ARG A 117 -1.70 22.58 6.14
C ARG A 117 -2.04 24.07 6.27
N GLU A 118 -3.28 24.43 6.56
CA GLU A 118 -3.70 25.83 6.72
C GLU A 118 -2.90 26.54 7.81
N ARG A 119 -2.61 25.84 8.90
CA ARG A 119 -1.77 26.34 10.00
C ARG A 119 -0.27 26.25 9.73
N ARG A 120 0.15 25.79 8.55
CA ARG A 120 1.56 25.59 8.15
C ARG A 120 2.35 24.79 9.20
N ARG A 121 1.72 23.76 9.79
CA ARG A 121 2.38 22.86 10.74
C ARG A 121 3.54 22.12 10.06
N PRO A 122 4.68 21.93 10.75
CA PRO A 122 5.77 21.10 10.24
C PRO A 122 5.29 19.66 10.03
N PHE A 123 5.98 18.91 9.18
CA PHE A 123 5.70 17.49 9.00
C PHE A 123 6.10 16.70 10.25
N GLY A 124 5.23 15.79 10.67
CA GLY A 124 5.41 15.02 11.91
C GLY A 124 4.76 15.69 13.12
N ALA A 125 3.86 16.66 12.89
CA ALA A 125 2.99 17.22 13.92
C ALA A 125 1.94 16.18 14.36
N TRP A 126 1.29 16.42 15.50
CA TRP A 126 0.31 15.48 16.05
C TRP A 126 -0.85 15.20 15.09
N GLU A 127 -1.25 16.17 14.26
CA GLU A 127 -2.28 16.00 13.23
C GLU A 127 -1.90 14.90 12.21
N ASP A 128 -0.63 14.83 11.81
CA ASP A 128 -0.12 13.83 10.87
C ASP A 128 -0.19 12.41 11.50
N TRP A 129 0.17 12.30 12.79
CA TRP A 129 0.14 11.03 13.53
C TRP A 129 -1.29 10.54 13.78
N VAL A 130 -2.20 11.42 14.19
CA VAL A 130 -3.61 11.04 14.37
C VAL A 130 -4.22 10.63 13.02
N ALA A 131 -3.92 11.33 11.94
CA ALA A 131 -4.38 10.95 10.61
C ALA A 131 -3.83 9.57 10.17
N ILE A 132 -2.56 9.26 10.45
CA ILE A 132 -1.97 7.94 10.22
C ILE A 132 -2.72 6.86 10.99
N LEU A 133 -2.99 7.07 12.28
CA LEU A 133 -3.69 6.10 13.12
C LEU A 133 -5.14 5.87 12.65
N LEU A 134 -5.83 6.95 12.26
CA LEU A 134 -7.19 6.88 11.71
C LEU A 134 -7.27 6.13 10.37
N LEU A 135 -6.18 6.12 9.59
CA LEU A 135 -6.11 5.34 8.35
C LEU A 135 -5.64 3.90 8.60
N TRP A 136 -4.72 3.70 9.55
CA TRP A 136 -4.11 2.38 9.78
C TRP A 136 -5.00 1.44 10.59
N LEU A 137 -5.48 1.88 11.76
CA LEU A 137 -6.18 0.98 12.69
C LEU A 137 -7.44 0.35 12.09
N PRO A 138 -8.27 1.07 11.29
CA PRO A 138 -9.40 0.44 10.62
C PRO A 138 -9.02 -0.65 9.61
N VAL A 139 -7.85 -0.55 8.98
CA VAL A 139 -7.33 -1.59 8.08
C VAL A 139 -6.80 -2.77 8.89
N GLU A 140 -5.99 -2.49 9.91
CA GLU A 140 -5.38 -3.46 10.82
C GLU A 140 -6.44 -4.35 11.51
N PHE A 141 -7.51 -3.73 12.04
CA PHE A 141 -8.61 -4.43 12.69
C PHE A 141 -9.73 -4.85 11.73
N HIS A 142 -9.48 -4.76 10.41
CA HIS A 142 -10.42 -5.19 9.36
C HIS A 142 -11.81 -4.53 9.40
N LEU A 143 -11.92 -3.32 9.99
CA LEU A 143 -13.19 -2.60 10.13
C LEU A 143 -13.78 -2.20 8.76
N LEU A 144 -12.94 -2.06 7.74
CA LEU A 144 -13.35 -1.68 6.38
C LEU A 144 -13.78 -2.87 5.50
N ARG A 145 -13.79 -4.10 6.05
CA ARG A 145 -14.09 -5.32 5.28
C ARG A 145 -15.50 -5.23 4.67
N ASP A 146 -16.47 -4.81 5.46
CA ASP A 146 -17.87 -4.84 5.03
C ASP A 146 -18.24 -3.68 4.08
N LEU A 147 -17.29 -2.79 3.77
CA LEU A 147 -17.45 -1.84 2.66
C LEU A 147 -17.40 -2.52 1.28
N TRP A 148 -16.80 -3.70 1.17
CA TRP A 148 -16.55 -4.39 -0.11
C TRP A 148 -17.00 -5.86 -0.11
N PRO A 149 -18.29 -6.16 0.12
CA PRO A 149 -18.78 -7.54 0.27
C PRO A 149 -18.86 -8.34 -1.04
N TYR A 150 -18.88 -7.70 -2.21
CA TYR A 150 -18.96 -8.36 -3.51
C TYR A 150 -17.58 -8.48 -4.19
N PRO A 151 -17.26 -9.57 -4.91
CA PRO A 151 -18.07 -10.77 -5.16
C PRO A 151 -18.00 -11.84 -4.05
N ASN A 152 -16.99 -11.75 -3.18
CA ASN A 152 -16.80 -12.64 -2.04
C ASN A 152 -15.83 -11.98 -1.05
N PRO A 153 -15.75 -12.48 0.19
CA PRO A 153 -14.82 -11.97 1.20
C PRO A 153 -13.33 -12.03 0.81
N ARG A 154 -12.95 -12.83 -0.21
CA ARG A 154 -11.55 -12.92 -0.67
C ARG A 154 -11.12 -11.67 -1.45
N GLY A 155 -12.04 -11.02 -2.17
CA GLY A 155 -11.77 -9.79 -2.93
C GLY A 155 -11.72 -8.53 -2.06
N THR A 156 -12.29 -8.60 -0.86
CA THR A 156 -12.42 -7.46 0.05
C THR A 156 -11.08 -6.84 0.45
N GLY A 157 -10.06 -7.67 0.73
CA GLY A 157 -8.73 -7.15 1.10
C GLY A 157 -8.10 -6.30 0.00
N ALA A 158 -8.19 -6.75 -1.26
CA ALA A 158 -7.70 -6.01 -2.42
C ALA A 158 -8.44 -4.68 -2.61
N MET A 159 -9.76 -4.66 -2.42
CA MET A 159 -10.56 -3.43 -2.48
C MET A 159 -10.24 -2.45 -1.35
N THR A 160 -10.10 -2.93 -0.11
CA THR A 160 -9.66 -2.12 1.03
C THR A 160 -8.28 -1.52 0.79
N ALA A 161 -7.35 -2.30 0.23
CA ALA A 161 -6.02 -1.84 -0.13
C ALA A 161 -6.07 -0.74 -1.21
N LEU A 162 -6.75 -1.00 -2.34
CA LEU A 162 -6.93 -0.03 -3.43
C LEU A 162 -7.55 1.28 -2.93
N PHE A 163 -8.63 1.18 -2.13
CA PHE A 163 -9.30 2.34 -1.58
C PHE A 163 -8.39 3.13 -0.63
N THR A 164 -7.76 2.45 0.33
CA THR A 164 -6.88 3.08 1.31
C THR A 164 -5.68 3.75 0.67
N VAL A 165 -5.04 3.12 -0.31
CA VAL A 165 -3.93 3.73 -1.07
C VAL A 165 -4.38 5.04 -1.72
N ASN A 166 -5.55 5.06 -2.36
CA ASN A 166 -6.06 6.28 -2.99
C ASN A 166 -6.42 7.36 -1.96
N VAL A 167 -7.01 7.00 -0.82
CA VAL A 167 -7.25 7.93 0.28
C VAL A 167 -5.93 8.51 0.78
N VAL A 168 -4.90 7.68 1.02
CA VAL A 168 -3.57 8.14 1.42
C VAL A 168 -2.94 9.07 0.39
N ILE A 169 -3.02 8.73 -0.90
CA ILE A 169 -2.51 9.59 -2.00
C ILE A 169 -3.20 10.96 -1.95
N VAL A 170 -4.52 10.98 -1.93
CA VAL A 170 -5.30 12.22 -1.89
C VAL A 170 -4.96 13.04 -0.66
N LEU A 171 -4.89 12.41 0.50
CA LEU A 171 -4.73 13.11 1.78
C LEU A 171 -3.29 13.54 2.03
N PHE A 172 -2.31 12.66 1.85
CA PHE A 172 -0.90 12.97 2.16
C PHE A 172 -0.15 13.61 0.99
N LEU A 173 -0.32 13.13 -0.25
CA LEU A 173 0.48 13.62 -1.38
C LEU A 173 -0.15 14.89 -1.98
N VAL A 174 -1.48 14.98 -2.03
CA VAL A 174 -2.17 16.12 -2.65
C VAL A 174 -2.59 17.17 -1.64
N ALA A 175 -3.33 16.78 -0.58
CA ALA A 175 -3.87 17.73 0.38
C ALA A 175 -2.82 18.23 1.38
N ARG A 176 -2.13 17.33 2.11
CA ARG A 176 -1.06 17.68 3.06
C ARG A 176 0.25 18.06 2.37
N ARG A 177 0.50 17.51 1.18
CA ARG A 177 1.72 17.69 0.37
C ARG A 177 2.99 17.23 1.09
N LEU A 178 2.92 16.08 1.73
CA LEU A 178 4.09 15.43 2.29
C LEU A 178 5.08 15.12 1.17
N ASP A 179 6.27 15.69 1.28
CA ASP A 179 7.39 15.43 0.39
C ASP A 179 8.20 14.21 0.85
N GLY A 180 9.09 13.72 -0.01
CA GLY A 180 9.97 12.60 0.32
C GLY A 180 9.29 11.23 0.43
N VAL A 181 7.98 11.11 0.19
CA VAL A 181 7.25 9.82 0.24
C VAL A 181 7.85 8.79 -0.72
N GLY A 182 8.33 9.24 -1.89
CA GLY A 182 8.88 8.36 -2.91
C GLY A 182 7.82 7.51 -3.61
N TYR A 183 6.57 7.99 -3.68
CA TYR A 183 5.46 7.34 -4.40
C TYR A 183 5.66 7.43 -5.91
N THR A 184 6.62 6.68 -6.44
CA THR A 184 6.96 6.67 -7.87
C THR A 184 7.41 5.28 -8.30
N ILE A 185 6.97 4.83 -9.47
CA ILE A 185 7.60 3.69 -10.16
C ILE A 185 8.81 4.28 -10.89
N ALA A 186 9.99 4.09 -10.31
CA ALA A 186 11.24 4.64 -10.82
C ALA A 186 12.31 3.55 -10.93
N TRP A 187 13.36 3.82 -11.71
CA TRP A 187 14.53 2.95 -11.82
C TRP A 187 15.76 3.76 -12.22
N GLY A 188 16.94 3.24 -11.93
CA GLY A 188 18.19 3.94 -12.20
C GLY A 188 19.40 3.06 -11.95
N ARG A 189 20.59 3.64 -12.13
CA ARG A 189 21.85 2.95 -11.86
C ARG A 189 21.92 2.57 -10.38
N GLY A 190 22.26 1.31 -10.08
CA GLY A 190 22.39 0.81 -8.72
C GLY A 190 21.09 0.38 -8.04
N TRP A 191 19.92 0.54 -8.68
CA TRP A 191 18.65 0.06 -8.13
C TRP A 191 18.59 -1.45 -7.97
N GLY A 192 18.96 -2.20 -9.01
CA GLY A 192 19.02 -3.66 -8.95
C GLY A 192 19.96 -4.16 -7.83
N TRP A 193 21.07 -3.46 -7.61
CA TRP A 193 21.97 -3.73 -6.49
C TRP A 193 21.34 -3.41 -5.14
N ALA A 194 20.66 -2.27 -5.01
CA ALA A 194 19.98 -1.89 -3.77
C ALA A 194 18.88 -2.90 -3.38
N VAL A 195 18.07 -3.34 -4.35
CA VAL A 195 17.03 -4.36 -4.16
C VAL A 195 17.67 -5.72 -3.86
N GLY A 196 18.60 -6.17 -4.72
CA GLY A 196 19.24 -7.48 -4.61
C GLY A 196 20.00 -7.67 -3.30
N VAL A 197 20.84 -6.70 -2.90
CA VAL A 197 21.57 -6.77 -1.63
C VAL A 197 20.62 -6.76 -0.44
N SER A 198 19.59 -5.92 -0.45
CA SER A 198 18.64 -5.86 0.68
C SER A 198 17.90 -7.19 0.83
N PHE A 199 17.49 -7.81 -0.29
CA PHE A 199 16.86 -9.13 -0.29
C PHE A 199 17.83 -10.24 0.16
N VAL A 200 19.04 -10.32 -0.40
CA VAL A 200 20.01 -11.39 -0.09
C VAL A 200 20.47 -11.32 1.36
N VAL A 201 20.78 -10.13 1.88
CA VAL A 201 21.18 -9.95 3.28
C VAL A 201 20.06 -10.35 4.23
N PHE A 202 18.82 -9.94 3.92
CA PHE A 202 17.67 -10.37 4.71
C PHE A 202 17.50 -11.89 4.67
N ALA A 203 17.48 -12.50 3.48
CA ALA A 203 17.28 -13.94 3.32
C ALA A 203 18.35 -14.75 4.05
N ALA A 204 19.62 -14.33 3.98
CA ALA A 204 20.74 -14.98 4.66
C ALA A 204 20.60 -15.00 6.18
N VAL A 205 19.89 -14.04 6.78
CA VAL A 205 19.63 -13.99 8.23
C VAL A 205 18.29 -14.64 8.58
N ALA A 206 17.23 -14.27 7.87
CA ALA A 206 15.86 -14.62 8.22
C ALA A 206 15.52 -16.09 7.97
N ILE A 207 16.09 -16.72 6.94
CA ILE A 207 15.87 -18.15 6.68
C ILE A 207 16.42 -19.04 7.80
N PRO A 208 17.73 -18.98 8.15
CA PRO A 208 18.26 -19.82 9.22
C PRO A 208 17.64 -19.47 10.57
N LEU A 209 17.43 -18.18 10.86
CA LEU A 209 16.78 -17.76 12.10
C LEU A 209 15.33 -18.27 12.17
N GLY A 210 14.57 -18.11 11.09
CA GLY A 210 13.18 -18.56 11.01
C GLY A 210 13.03 -20.06 11.17
N GLN A 211 13.97 -20.86 10.65
CA GLN A 211 14.02 -22.30 10.90
C GLN A 211 14.40 -22.61 12.36
N ALA A 212 15.41 -21.93 12.91
CA ALA A 212 15.89 -22.15 14.28
C ALA A 212 14.82 -21.85 15.34
N ILE A 213 14.02 -20.79 15.16
CA ILE A 213 12.92 -20.44 16.07
C ILE A 213 11.63 -21.22 15.77
N GLY A 214 11.64 -22.13 14.80
CA GLY A 214 10.47 -22.91 14.41
C GLY A 214 9.32 -22.07 13.85
N PHE A 215 9.63 -21.01 13.11
CA PHE A 215 8.65 -20.23 12.33
C PHE A 215 8.56 -20.73 10.89
N LEU A 216 9.69 -21.11 10.28
CA LEU A 216 9.77 -21.58 8.90
C LEU A 216 10.08 -23.08 8.85
N ARG A 217 9.35 -23.80 8.00
CA ARG A 217 9.73 -25.14 7.52
C ARG A 217 9.88 -25.13 6.02
N PHE A 218 11.02 -25.62 5.52
CA PHE A 218 11.23 -25.81 4.09
C PHE A 218 10.26 -26.88 3.58
N ASP A 219 9.44 -26.50 2.60
CA ASP A 219 8.35 -27.31 2.07
C ASP A 219 7.96 -26.78 0.69
N PRO A 220 8.82 -26.87 -0.35
CA PRO A 220 8.53 -26.29 -1.67
C PRO A 220 7.39 -27.03 -2.39
N SER A 221 6.64 -26.33 -3.25
CA SER A 221 5.52 -26.93 -4.00
C SER A 221 5.46 -26.48 -5.46
N ILE A 222 5.35 -27.46 -6.36
CA ILE A 222 5.16 -27.23 -7.81
C ILE A 222 3.83 -26.50 -8.08
N ALA A 223 2.78 -26.82 -7.31
CA ALA A 223 1.48 -26.14 -7.45
C ALA A 223 1.60 -24.63 -7.16
N ARG A 224 2.41 -24.24 -6.17
CA ARG A 224 2.69 -22.83 -5.86
C ARG A 224 3.58 -22.17 -6.91
N LEU A 225 4.48 -22.93 -7.55
CA LEU A 225 5.28 -22.43 -8.67
C LEU A 225 4.41 -22.04 -9.88
N ASN A 226 3.40 -22.84 -10.22
CA ASN A 226 2.49 -22.53 -11.33
C ASN A 226 1.67 -21.24 -11.10
N LEU A 227 1.37 -20.92 -9.84
CA LEU A 227 0.64 -19.71 -9.45
C LEU A 227 1.57 -18.52 -9.15
N LEU A 228 2.89 -18.68 -9.30
CA LEU A 228 3.88 -17.69 -8.89
C LEU A 228 3.69 -16.33 -9.56
N PRO A 229 3.48 -16.22 -10.89
CA PRO A 229 3.35 -14.90 -11.52
C PRO A 229 2.13 -14.12 -11.02
N LEU A 230 0.99 -14.80 -10.87
CA LEU A 230 -0.25 -14.18 -10.39
C LEU A 230 -0.13 -13.80 -8.91
N SER A 231 0.40 -14.71 -8.08
CA SER A 231 0.58 -14.46 -6.64
C SER A 231 1.58 -13.34 -6.37
N ALA A 232 2.72 -13.31 -7.08
CA ALA A 232 3.70 -12.23 -6.96
C ALA A 232 3.11 -10.87 -7.36
N LEU A 233 2.29 -10.82 -8.43
CA LEU A 233 1.60 -9.61 -8.84
C LEU A 233 0.56 -9.17 -7.80
N SER A 234 -0.23 -10.10 -7.26
CA SER A 234 -1.20 -9.80 -6.20
C SER A 234 -0.53 -9.30 -4.92
N ILE A 235 0.55 -9.96 -4.49
CA ILE A 235 1.37 -9.52 -3.34
C ILE A 235 1.92 -8.12 -3.60
N PHE A 236 2.46 -7.87 -4.79
CA PHE A 236 3.01 -6.57 -5.14
C PHE A 236 1.94 -5.47 -5.06
N LEU A 237 0.79 -5.66 -5.73
CA LEU A 237 -0.22 -4.62 -5.86
C LEU A 237 -1.03 -4.37 -4.59
N PHE A 238 -1.35 -5.43 -3.84
CA PHE A 238 -2.34 -5.39 -2.77
C PHE A 238 -1.77 -5.59 -1.36
N ASN A 239 -0.49 -5.98 -1.22
CA ASN A 239 0.19 -6.10 0.07
C ASN A 239 1.41 -5.17 0.14
N ALA A 240 2.45 -5.49 -0.64
CA ALA A 240 3.73 -4.80 -0.58
C ALA A 240 3.58 -3.30 -0.93
N TRP A 241 2.89 -2.96 -2.02
CA TRP A 241 2.75 -1.55 -2.40
C TRP A 241 1.99 -0.70 -1.36
N PRO A 242 0.79 -1.11 -0.87
CA PRO A 242 0.10 -0.43 0.23
C PRO A 242 0.93 -0.33 1.50
N GLU A 243 1.55 -1.43 1.95
CA GLU A 243 2.35 -1.45 3.17
C GLU A 243 3.58 -0.56 3.05
N GLU A 244 4.31 -0.61 1.93
CA GLU A 244 5.50 0.24 1.75
C GLU A 244 5.15 1.72 1.57
N LEU A 245 3.99 2.06 0.99
CA LEU A 245 3.47 3.43 1.04
C LEU A 245 3.26 3.88 2.48
N PHE A 246 2.59 3.06 3.29
CA PHE A 246 2.29 3.39 4.67
C PHE A 246 3.55 3.46 5.55
N PHE A 247 4.34 2.39 5.58
CA PHE A 247 5.49 2.29 6.47
C PHE A 247 6.69 3.11 5.98
N ARG A 248 7.01 3.15 4.68
CA ARG A 248 8.18 3.93 4.21
C ARG A 248 7.80 5.33 3.84
N GLY A 249 6.79 5.44 2.97
CA GLY A 249 6.34 6.72 2.46
C GLY A 249 5.84 7.67 3.55
N LEU A 250 5.10 7.16 4.54
CA LEU A 250 4.56 7.96 5.64
C LEU A 250 5.34 7.76 6.95
N MET A 251 5.28 6.57 7.57
CA MET A 251 5.75 6.34 8.94
C MET A 251 7.25 6.63 9.09
N GLN A 252 8.10 6.01 8.28
CA GLN A 252 9.56 6.20 8.31
C GLN A 252 9.94 7.63 7.97
N ASN A 253 9.33 8.19 6.93
CA ASN A 253 9.55 9.57 6.51
C ASN A 253 9.22 10.57 7.63
N LEU A 254 8.06 10.43 8.29
CA LEU A 254 7.64 11.32 9.36
C LEU A 254 8.41 11.06 10.66
N LEU A 255 8.63 9.80 11.04
CA LEU A 255 9.41 9.48 12.26
C LEU A 255 10.83 10.05 12.16
N SER A 256 11.49 9.91 11.00
CA SER A 256 12.84 10.45 10.80
C SER A 256 12.90 11.97 11.03
N ARG A 257 11.83 12.70 10.68
CA ARG A 257 11.71 14.15 10.90
C ARG A 257 11.33 14.49 12.34
N THR A 258 10.39 13.75 12.93
CA THR A 258 9.94 13.96 14.32
C THR A 258 11.09 13.73 15.30
N VAL A 259 11.90 12.68 15.09
CA VAL A 259 13.05 12.38 15.96
C VAL A 259 14.36 13.01 15.46
N GLN A 260 14.33 13.68 14.32
CA GLN A 260 15.48 14.33 13.67
C GLN A 260 16.69 13.39 13.43
N ASN A 261 16.40 12.12 13.13
CA ASN A 261 17.42 11.10 12.89
C ASN A 261 16.88 10.02 11.95
N ASP A 262 17.45 9.94 10.75
CA ASP A 262 17.04 9.00 9.70
C ASP A 262 17.25 7.52 10.09
N ASP A 263 18.30 7.22 10.86
CA ASP A 263 18.58 5.86 11.33
C ASP A 263 17.57 5.45 12.41
N ALA A 264 17.28 6.35 13.35
CA ALA A 264 16.27 6.10 14.37
C ALA A 264 14.88 5.93 13.75
N GLY A 265 14.47 6.81 12.82
CA GLY A 265 13.18 6.69 12.12
C GLY A 265 13.05 5.38 11.32
N TRP A 266 14.15 4.94 10.70
CA TRP A 266 14.22 3.65 9.99
C TRP A 266 14.09 2.45 10.93
N VAL A 267 14.83 2.42 12.04
CA VAL A 267 14.77 1.33 13.02
C VAL A 267 13.40 1.28 13.70
N LEU A 268 12.89 2.43 14.17
CA LEU A 268 11.59 2.53 14.84
C LEU A 268 10.45 2.06 13.93
N THR A 269 10.43 2.50 12.66
CA THR A 269 9.43 2.03 11.71
C THR A 269 9.51 0.53 11.48
N SER A 270 10.71 -0.04 11.43
CA SER A 270 10.90 -1.48 11.25
C SER A 270 10.39 -2.28 12.45
N VAL A 271 10.56 -1.74 13.67
CA VAL A 271 9.96 -2.32 14.88
C VAL A 271 8.43 -2.24 14.84
N ILE A 272 7.87 -1.07 14.49
CA ILE A 272 6.42 -0.88 14.36
C ILE A 272 5.83 -1.82 13.29
N PHE A 273 6.52 -1.97 12.15
CA PHE A 273 6.15 -2.93 11.10
C PHE A 273 6.09 -4.35 11.65
N GLY A 274 7.09 -4.78 12.43
CA GLY A 274 7.06 -6.09 13.09
C GLY A 274 5.88 -6.24 14.05
N LEU A 275 5.65 -5.23 14.89
CA LEU A 275 4.54 -5.23 15.85
C LEU A 275 3.17 -5.26 15.17
N ALA A 276 3.03 -4.64 13.99
CA ALA A 276 1.81 -4.71 13.18
C ALA A 276 1.46 -6.16 12.75
N HIS A 277 2.43 -7.08 12.78
CA HIS A 277 2.23 -8.48 12.39
C HIS A 277 2.03 -9.41 13.61
N ILE A 278 1.88 -8.88 14.82
CA ILE A 278 1.76 -9.69 16.05
C ILE A 278 0.51 -10.57 16.10
N ASN A 279 -0.56 -10.16 15.40
CA ASN A 279 -1.84 -10.85 15.28
C ASN A 279 -1.88 -11.87 14.14
N ASN A 280 -0.81 -12.00 13.35
CA ASN A 280 -0.78 -12.98 12.26
C ASN A 280 -0.55 -14.39 12.79
N GLY A 281 -1.56 -15.26 12.69
CA GLY A 281 -1.52 -16.61 13.24
C GLY A 281 -2.00 -16.64 14.70
N VAL A 282 -1.31 -17.39 15.56
CA VAL A 282 -1.66 -17.48 16.99
C VAL A 282 -1.13 -16.25 17.73
N PHE A 283 -2.02 -15.45 18.32
CA PHE A 283 -1.65 -14.24 19.06
C PHE A 283 -1.14 -14.56 20.48
N PRO A 284 -0.04 -13.93 20.96
CA PRO A 284 0.86 -13.04 20.22
C PRO A 284 1.94 -13.83 19.45
N ASN A 285 2.13 -13.50 18.16
CA ASN A 285 3.12 -14.15 17.32
C ASN A 285 4.47 -13.42 17.32
N TRP A 286 5.21 -13.50 18.43
CA TRP A 286 6.52 -12.85 18.57
C TRP A 286 7.58 -13.32 17.56
N ARG A 287 7.45 -14.57 17.07
CA ARG A 287 8.33 -15.10 16.01
C ARG A 287 8.12 -14.34 14.70
N TYR A 288 6.87 -14.05 14.35
CA TYR A 288 6.55 -13.19 13.22
C TYR A 288 7.08 -11.78 13.46
N VAL A 289 6.79 -11.17 14.61
CA VAL A 289 7.25 -9.80 14.94
C VAL A 289 8.76 -9.65 14.68
N LEU A 290 9.57 -10.58 15.17
CA LEU A 290 11.03 -10.55 14.96
C LEU A 290 11.42 -10.59 13.47
N LEU A 291 10.89 -11.55 12.71
CA LEU A 291 11.23 -11.69 11.29
C LEU A 291 10.69 -10.53 10.44
N ALA A 292 9.49 -10.04 10.74
CA ALA A 292 8.92 -8.87 10.10
C ALA A 292 9.72 -7.61 10.42
N THR A 293 10.23 -7.43 11.64
CA THR A 293 11.15 -6.31 11.95
C THR A 293 12.42 -6.38 11.11
N LEU A 294 13.04 -7.55 10.97
CA LEU A 294 14.22 -7.72 10.10
C LEU A 294 13.89 -7.44 8.63
N ALA A 295 12.72 -7.87 8.16
CA ALA A 295 12.24 -7.56 6.81
C ALA A 295 12.05 -6.05 6.64
N GLY A 296 11.45 -5.39 7.63
CA GLY A 296 11.24 -3.96 7.65
C GLY A 296 12.54 -3.15 7.57
N LEU A 297 13.63 -3.64 8.18
CA LEU A 297 14.95 -3.04 8.02
C LEU A 297 15.41 -3.13 6.56
N ALA A 298 15.30 -4.28 5.91
CA ALA A 298 15.68 -4.45 4.51
C ALA A 298 14.85 -3.58 3.55
N TYR A 299 13.54 -3.50 3.78
CA TYR A 299 12.63 -2.66 2.99
C TYR A 299 12.99 -1.18 3.14
N GLY A 300 13.13 -0.70 4.38
CA GLY A 300 13.54 0.67 4.67
C GLY A 300 14.92 1.02 4.11
N ARG A 301 15.85 0.06 4.07
CA ARG A 301 17.16 0.24 3.44
C ARG A 301 17.04 0.45 1.93
N ALA A 302 16.21 -0.33 1.25
CA ALA A 302 15.96 -0.19 -0.18
C ALA A 302 15.37 1.20 -0.49
N TRP A 303 14.35 1.62 0.28
CA TRP A 303 13.76 2.95 0.16
C TRP A 303 14.78 4.07 0.38
N ARG A 304 15.61 4.02 1.42
CA ARG A 304 16.66 5.04 1.69
C ARG A 304 17.70 5.15 0.58
N LYS A 305 18.02 4.05 -0.10
CA LYS A 305 19.00 4.04 -1.19
C LYS A 305 18.45 4.54 -2.52
N THR A 306 17.15 4.42 -2.75
CA THR A 306 16.53 4.75 -4.05
C THR A 306 15.63 5.97 -4.02
N GLY A 307 15.11 6.35 -2.84
CA GLY A 307 14.10 7.39 -2.66
C GLY A 307 12.72 7.00 -3.19
N SER A 308 12.44 5.70 -3.33
CA SER A 308 11.18 5.22 -3.91
C SER A 308 10.63 3.99 -3.21
N ILE A 309 9.32 4.00 -2.95
CA ILE A 309 8.61 2.86 -2.38
C ILE A 309 8.59 1.67 -3.34
N PHE A 310 8.78 1.88 -4.65
CA PHE A 310 8.81 0.79 -5.61
C PHE A 310 9.97 -0.16 -5.34
N ALA A 311 11.17 0.36 -5.02
CA ALA A 311 12.30 -0.49 -4.64
C ALA A 311 12.01 -1.31 -3.38
N SER A 312 11.37 -0.67 -2.39
CA SER A 312 10.96 -1.32 -1.15
C SER A 312 9.95 -2.43 -1.42
N ALA A 313 8.92 -2.13 -2.23
CA ALA A 313 7.87 -3.05 -2.60
C ALA A 313 8.41 -4.25 -3.40
N LEU A 314 9.44 -4.04 -4.25
CA LEU A 314 10.11 -5.15 -4.92
C LEU A 314 10.83 -6.08 -3.93
N VAL A 315 11.57 -5.55 -2.95
CA VAL A 315 12.19 -6.38 -1.90
C VAL A 315 11.12 -7.13 -1.11
N HIS A 316 10.05 -6.44 -0.72
CA HIS A 316 8.94 -7.03 0.01
C HIS A 316 8.25 -8.15 -0.80
N THR A 317 7.92 -7.91 -2.06
CA THR A 317 7.36 -8.93 -2.94
C THR A 317 8.30 -10.13 -3.08
N LEU A 318 9.62 -9.92 -3.24
CA LEU A 318 10.59 -11.01 -3.29
C LEU A 318 10.60 -11.84 -2.00
N VAL A 319 10.56 -11.19 -0.84
CA VAL A 319 10.49 -11.87 0.46
C VAL A 319 9.23 -12.73 0.57
N ASN A 320 8.05 -12.15 0.35
CA ASN A 320 6.79 -12.88 0.49
C ASN A 320 6.64 -13.98 -0.56
N THR A 321 7.06 -13.72 -1.80
CA THR A 321 7.01 -14.71 -2.88
C THR A 321 7.94 -15.89 -2.58
N THR A 322 9.15 -15.62 -2.10
CA THR A 322 10.11 -16.67 -1.68
C THR A 322 9.56 -17.48 -0.52
N TRP A 323 8.98 -16.80 0.48
CA TRP A 323 8.33 -17.45 1.60
C TRP A 323 7.20 -18.37 1.15
N HIS A 324 6.21 -17.85 0.40
CA HIS A 324 5.08 -18.63 -0.10
C HIS A 324 5.50 -19.79 -1.01
N LEU A 325 6.57 -19.63 -1.80
CA LEU A 325 7.02 -20.68 -2.70
C LEU A 325 7.71 -21.82 -1.94
N LEU A 326 8.68 -21.49 -1.08
CA LEU A 326 9.66 -22.44 -0.56
C LEU A 326 9.37 -22.92 0.86
N PHE A 327 8.56 -22.19 1.64
CA PHE A 327 8.37 -22.49 3.05
C PHE A 327 6.90 -22.47 3.44
N ARG A 328 6.61 -23.12 4.57
CA ARG A 328 5.35 -22.98 5.30
C ARG A 328 5.62 -22.49 6.71
N THR A 329 4.64 -21.78 7.27
CA THR A 329 4.67 -21.35 8.68
C THR A 329 4.26 -22.52 9.57
N LEU A 330 4.93 -22.68 10.72
CA LEU A 330 4.63 -23.71 11.72
C LEU A 330 3.72 -23.20 12.83
#